data_AF-A0AAU2DZV8-F1
#
_entry.id   AF-A0AAU2DZV8-F1
#
_cell.length_a   1.000
_cell.length_b   1.000
_cell.length_c   1.000
_cell.angle_alpha   90.00
_cell.angle_beta   90.00
_cell.angle_gamma   90.00
#
_symmetry.space_group_name_H-M   'P 1'
#
loop_
_entity.id
_entity.type
_entity.pdbx_description
1 polymer ?
#
loop_
_entity_poly.entity_id
_entity_poly.type
_entity_poly.pdbx_seq_one_letter_code
_entity_poly.pdbx_strand_id
1 'polypeptide(L)' 'MLSAHRAGGIPEAFQSIGDMVLDDLTLLAQGLPPVRMQTAARELVGRYRNRPVT' A
#
# COMPACT_ATOMS: atom_id res chain seq x y z
N MET A 1 16.78 19.54 -6.23
CA MET A 1 17.33 19.00 -4.96
C MET A 1 17.30 17.49 -5.03
N LEU A 2 18.35 16.82 -4.55
CA LEU A 2 18.42 15.36 -4.43
C LEU A 2 18.46 15.00 -2.94
N SER A 3 17.72 13.97 -2.53
CA SER A 3 17.65 13.48 -1.15
C SER A 3 17.79 11.95 -1.14
N ALA A 4 18.33 11.42 -0.04
CA ALA A 4 18.24 9.99 0.24
C ALA A 4 16.77 9.53 0.33
N HIS A 5 16.52 8.23 0.08
CA HIS A 5 15.21 7.61 0.13
C HIS A 5 14.65 7.56 1.56
N ARG A 6 14.22 8.73 2.07
CA ARG A 6 13.71 8.92 3.43
C ARG A 6 12.30 9.51 3.47
N ALA A 7 11.72 9.83 2.30
CA ALA A 7 10.41 10.48 2.20
C ALA A 7 9.28 9.66 2.86
N GLY A 8 9.36 8.33 2.81
CA GLY A 8 8.38 7.43 3.44
C GLY A 8 8.90 6.66 4.65
N GLY A 9 10.17 6.79 5.01
CA GLY A 9 10.83 5.99 6.05
C GLY A 9 10.70 6.59 7.46
N ILE A 10 9.57 7.21 7.78
CA ILE A 10 9.32 7.83 9.10
C ILE A 10 8.40 6.95 9.95
N PRO A 11 8.58 6.88 11.28
CA PRO A 11 7.79 6.02 12.17
C PRO A 11 6.26 6.19 12.03
N GLU A 12 5.80 7.42 11.80
CA GLU A 12 4.38 7.76 11.66
C GLU A 12 3.77 7.17 10.38
N ALA A 13 4.55 7.09 9.30
CA ALA A 13 4.12 6.49 8.05
C ALA A 13 3.93 4.97 8.20
N PHE A 14 4.82 4.30 8.94
CA PHE A 14 4.69 2.87 9.21
C PHE A 14 3.44 2.54 10.03
N GLN A 15 3.15 3.35 11.06
CA GLN A 15 1.91 3.19 11.85
C GLN A 15 0.67 3.39 10.98
N SER A 16 0.64 4.45 10.18
CA SER A 16 -0.48 4.73 9.26
C SER A 16 -0.70 3.58 8.26
N ILE A 17 0.38 2.99 7.73
CA ILE A 17 0.29 1.82 6.84
C ILE A 17 -0.31 0.62 7.59
N GLY A 18 0.11 0.38 8.84
CA GLY A 18 -0.45 -0.68 9.68
C GLY A 18 -1.95 -0.52 9.90
N ASP A 19 -2.40 0.69 10.22
CA ASP A 19 -3.83 0.99 10.42
C ASP A 19 -4.64 0.74 9.14
N MET A 20 -4.13 1.17 7.97
CA MET A 20 -4.79 0.92 6.69
C MET A 20 -4.93 -0.58 6.38
N VAL A 21 -3.92 -1.39 6.71
CA VAL A 21 -3.97 -2.84 6.52
C VAL A 21 -5.01 -3.48 7.44
N LEU A 22 -5.04 -3.09 8.71
CA LEU A 22 -5.98 -3.65 9.69
C LEU A 22 -7.44 -3.32 9.34
N ASP A 23 -7.70 -2.08 8.90
CA ASP A 23 -9.04 -1.64 8.49
C ASP A 23 -9.59 -2.49 7.33
N ASP A 24 -8.79 -2.69 6.28
CA ASP A 24 -9.23 -3.45 5.11
C ASP A 24 -9.35 -4.95 5.40
N LEU A 25 -8.47 -5.52 6.22
CA LEU A 25 -8.59 -6.92 6.65
C LEU A 25 -9.86 -7.15 7.49
N THR A 26 -10.26 -6.16 8.28
CA THR A 26 -11.50 -6.21 9.07
C THR A 26 -12.73 -6.24 8.17
N LEU A 27 -12.77 -5.39 7.13
CA LEU A 27 -13.84 -5.39 6.13
C LEU A 27 -13.92 -6.73 5.38
N LEU A 28 -12.76 -7.25 4.94
CA LEU A 28 -12.70 -8.54 4.26
C LEU A 28 -13.21 -9.69 5.13
N ALA A 29 -12.87 -9.70 6.42
CA ALA A 29 -13.38 -10.69 7.36
C ALA A 29 -14.91 -10.65 7.53
N GLN A 30 -15.54 -9.50 7.24
CA GLN A 30 -16.99 -9.30 7.24
C GLN A 30 -17.65 -9.51 5.87
N GLY A 31 -16.87 -9.88 4.84
CA GLY A 31 -17.37 -10.01 3.47
C GLY A 31 -17.61 -8.67 2.75
N LEU A 32 -17.06 -7.58 3.29
CA LEU A 32 -17.15 -6.24 2.72
C LEU A 32 -15.91 -5.93 1.86
N PRO A 33 -16.03 -5.07 0.83
CA PRO A 33 -14.89 -4.69 0.00
C PRO A 33 -13.90 -3.80 0.80
N PRO A 34 -12.58 -3.90 0.54
CA PRO A 34 -11.57 -3.02 1.11
C PRO A 34 -11.71 -1.60 0.52
N VAL A 35 -11.31 -0.59 1.29
CA VAL A 35 -11.52 0.83 0.93
C VAL A 35 -10.25 1.67 0.98
N ARG A 36 -9.21 1.25 1.72
CA ARG A 36 -7.98 2.07 1.89
C ARG A 36 -6.89 1.68 0.92
N MET A 37 -6.65 0.39 0.74
CA MET A 37 -5.62 -0.12 -0.16
C MET A 37 -6.06 -0.01 -1.62
N GLN A 38 -5.08 0.23 -2.49
CA GLN A 38 -5.32 0.24 -3.93
C GLN A 38 -5.71 -1.16 -4.43
N THR A 39 -6.84 -1.25 -5.14
CA THR A 39 -7.29 -2.50 -5.76
C THR A 39 -6.33 -2.96 -6.87
N ALA A 40 -5.97 -4.25 -6.85
CA ALA A 40 -5.13 -4.86 -7.88
C ALA A 40 -5.94 -5.19 -9.15
N ALA A 41 -6.31 -4.16 -9.91
CA ALA A 41 -6.94 -4.35 -11.22
C ALA A 41 -5.98 -5.03 -12.22
N ARG A 42 -6.44 -6.07 -12.94
CA ARG A 42 -5.61 -6.91 -13.81
C ARG A 42 -4.89 -6.10 -14.90
N GLU A 43 -5.57 -5.08 -15.42
CA GLU A 43 -5.10 -4.20 -16.47
C GLU A 43 -3.96 -3.26 -16.00
N LEU A 44 -3.91 -2.98 -14.69
CA LEU A 44 -2.99 -2.01 -14.09
C LEU A 44 -1.85 -2.66 -13.31
N VAL A 45 -2.06 -3.82 -12.69
CA VAL A 45 -1.09 -4.44 -11.78
C VAL A 45 0.26 -4.72 -12.46
N GLY A 46 0.24 -5.13 -13.73
CA GLY A 46 1.47 -5.35 -14.51
C GLY A 46 2.20 -4.06 -14.88
N ARG A 47 1.48 -2.94 -15.01
CA ARG A 47 2.02 -1.62 -15.39
C ARG A 47 2.58 -0.86 -14.21
N TYR A 48 1.92 -0.96 -13.05
CA TYR A 48 2.26 -0.17 -11.85
C TYR A 48 3.24 -0.87 -10.92
N ARG A 49 3.56 -2.14 -11.15
CA ARG A 49 4.60 -2.81 -10.37
C ARG A 49 5.96 -2.12 -10.57
N ASN A 50 6.73 -2.04 -9.49
CA ASN A 50 8.13 -1.66 -9.61
C ASN A 50 8.89 -2.76 -10.38
N ARG A 51 9.80 -2.37 -11.28
CA ARG A 51 10.65 -3.36 -11.97
C ARG A 51 11.71 -3.84 -10.98
N PRO A 52 11.98 -5.17 -10.91
CA PRO A 52 13.09 -5.66 -10.12
C PRO A 52 14.38 -4.96 -10.57
N VAL A 53 15.21 -4.57 -9.61
CA VAL A 53 16.56 -4.11 -9.91
C VAL A 53 17.41 -5.38 -10.09
N THR A 54 17.90 -5.60 -11.32
CA THR A 54 18.88 -6.64 -11.67
C THR A 54 20.23 -6.01 -11.93
#